data_AF-Q0RY14-F1
#
_entry.id   AF-Q0RY14-F1
#
_cell.length_a   1.000
_cell.length_b   1.000
_cell.length_c   1.000
_cell.angle_alpha   90.00
_cell.angle_beta   90.00
_cell.angle_gamma   90.00
#
_symmetry.space_group_name_H-M   'P 1'
#
loop_
_entity.id
_entity.type
_entity.pdbx_description
1 polymer ?
#
loop_
_entity_poly.entity_id
_entity_poly.type
_entity_poly.pdbx_seq_one_letter_code
_entity_poly.pdbx_strand_id
1 'polypeptide(L)'
;MVIELKTTKFDPRDAGQLGFYVALVEDRLRRPQHQPTVGMLLVADKNESVVRYALAGTTQPIAVSRYDLSPAEQAALPAEDALTRAVALELDDHTPQSTQPHREHSSRRGSGR
;
A
#
# COMPACT_ATOMS: atom_id res chain seq x y z
N MET A 1 3.06 10.22 3.57
CA MET A 1 4.08 9.25 4.06
C MET A 1 3.76 7.90 3.44
N VAL A 2 4.79 7.18 3.00
CA VAL A 2 4.70 5.81 2.49
C VAL A 2 5.48 4.90 3.43
N ILE A 3 4.90 3.77 3.82
CA ILE A 3 5.55 2.77 4.66
C ILE A 3 5.63 1.46 3.88
N GLU A 4 6.81 0.84 3.86
CA GLU A 4 7.05 -0.50 3.32
C GLU A 4 7.63 -1.38 4.43
N LEU A 5 7.09 -2.59 4.62
CA LEU A 5 7.57 -3.56 5.60
C LEU A 5 8.14 -4.78 4.89
N LYS A 6 9.38 -5.17 5.23
CA LYS A 6 10.04 -6.38 4.76
C LYS A 6 10.35 -7.30 5.92
N THR A 7 9.94 -8.56 5.82
CA THR A 7 10.32 -9.62 6.77
C THR A 7 11.75 -10.13 6.55
N THR A 8 12.45 -9.60 5.55
CA THR A 8 13.82 -9.94 5.18
C THR A 8 14.79 -8.83 5.56
N LYS A 9 16.10 -9.14 5.52
CA LYS A 9 17.16 -8.14 5.59
C LYS A 9 17.06 -7.17 4.40
N PHE A 10 17.45 -5.91 4.63
CA PHE A 10 17.52 -4.88 3.60
C PHE A 10 18.30 -5.34 2.36
N ASP A 11 17.69 -5.16 1.19
CA ASP A 11 18.30 -5.27 -0.14
C ASP A 11 18.25 -3.89 -0.84
N PRO A 12 19.30 -3.46 -1.56
CA PRO A 12 19.28 -2.19 -2.29
C PRO A 12 18.09 -2.01 -3.25
N ARG A 13 17.51 -3.11 -3.77
CA ARG A 13 16.29 -3.07 -4.61
C ARG A 13 15.08 -2.52 -3.86
N ASP A 14 15.01 -2.70 -2.55
CA ASP A 14 13.91 -2.22 -1.71
C ASP A 14 13.85 -0.69 -1.72
N ALA A 15 15.01 -0.02 -1.72
CA ALA A 15 15.08 1.44 -1.80
C ALA A 15 14.52 1.97 -3.14
N GLY A 16 14.77 1.26 -4.24
CA GLY A 16 14.21 1.59 -5.55
C GLY A 16 12.69 1.41 -5.59
N GLN A 17 12.18 0.32 -5.01
CA GLN A 17 10.74 0.06 -4.92
C GLN A 17 10.03 1.14 -4.10
N LEU A 18 10.53 1.44 -2.89
CA LEU A 18 9.95 2.48 -2.03
C LEU A 18 10.07 3.86 -2.68
N GLY A 19 11.18 4.12 -3.36
CA GLY A 19 11.36 5.36 -4.08
C GLY A 19 10.33 5.57 -5.20
N PHE A 20 10.03 4.53 -5.96
CA PHE A 20 8.93 4.57 -6.93
C PHE A 20 7.59 4.95 -6.26
N TYR A 21 7.26 4.36 -5.11
CA TYR A 21 6.04 4.70 -4.39
C TYR A 21 6.02 6.15 -3.89
N VAL A 22 7.14 6.65 -3.36
CA VAL A 22 7.23 8.06 -2.93
C VAL A 22 7.00 9.00 -4.11
N ALA A 23 7.62 8.76 -5.27
CA ALA A 23 7.38 9.56 -6.48
C ALA A 23 5.91 9.54 -6.91
N LEU A 24 5.29 8.36 -6.93
CA LEU A 24 3.90 8.21 -7.33
C LEU A 24 2.95 8.97 -6.40
N VAL A 25 3.15 8.84 -5.09
CA VAL A 25 2.33 9.53 -4.08
C VAL A 25 2.55 11.04 -4.16
N GLU A 26 3.78 11.48 -4.38
CA GLU A 26 4.10 12.88 -4.60
C GLU A 26 3.39 13.49 -5.81
N ASP A 27 3.41 12.79 -6.94
CA ASP A 27 2.81 13.27 -8.19
C ASP A 27 1.28 13.22 -8.16
N ARG A 28 0.70 12.16 -7.57
CA ARG A 28 -0.73 11.85 -7.74
C ARG A 28 -1.60 12.12 -6.52
N LEU A 29 -1.05 12.03 -5.32
CA LEU A 29 -1.83 12.05 -4.07
C LEU A 29 -1.50 13.25 -3.17
N ARG A 30 -0.35 13.91 -3.37
CA ARG A 30 0.01 15.08 -2.56
C ARG A 30 -0.92 16.26 -2.87
N ARG A 31 -1.39 16.91 -1.82
CA ARG A 31 -2.18 18.15 -1.88
C ARG A 31 -1.31 19.34 -1.46
N PRO A 32 -1.67 20.59 -1.83
CA PRO A 32 -0.87 21.76 -1.52
C PRO A 32 -0.58 21.97 -0.02
N GLN A 33 -1.46 21.51 0.87
CA GLN A 33 -1.26 21.64 2.33
C GLN A 33 -0.42 20.50 2.94
N HIS A 34 -0.09 19.45 2.18
CA HIS A 34 0.70 18.33 2.68
C HIS A 34 2.19 18.66 2.69
N GLN A 35 2.89 18.16 3.70
CA GLN A 35 4.34 18.11 3.71
C GLN A 35 4.87 17.15 2.63
N PRO A 36 6.16 17.26 2.24
CA PRO A 36 6.80 16.28 1.37
C PRO A 36 6.63 14.84 1.89
N THR A 37 6.39 13.92 0.99
CA THR A 37 6.19 12.50 1.26
C THR A 37 7.52 11.88 1.59
N VAL A 38 7.64 11.41 2.82
CA VAL A 38 8.75 10.58 3.28
C VAL A 38 8.41 9.11 3.06
N GLY A 39 9.37 8.36 2.54
CA GLY A 39 9.34 6.89 2.50
C GLY A 39 10.01 6.31 3.74
N MET A 40 9.36 5.36 4.39
CA MET A 40 9.91 4.62 5.52
C MET A 40 9.94 3.12 5.19
N LEU A 41 11.13 2.54 5.18
CA LEU A 41 11.35 1.12 4.98
C LEU A 41 11.68 0.47 6.33
N LEU A 42 10.81 -0.44 6.77
CA LEU A 42 11.00 -1.26 7.96
C LEU A 42 11.48 -2.65 7.52
N VAL A 43 12.65 -3.07 8.01
CA VAL A 43 13.27 -4.35 7.65
C VAL A 43 13.57 -5.20 8.88
N ALA A 44 13.67 -6.52 8.72
CA ALA A 44 14.04 -7.42 9.82
C ALA A 44 15.49 -7.22 10.28
N ASP A 45 16.38 -6.82 9.36
CA ASP A 45 17.77 -6.51 9.66
C ASP A 45 18.41 -5.63 8.58
N LYS A 46 19.55 -4.99 8.87
CA LYS A 46 20.27 -4.16 7.88
C LYS A 46 21.77 -4.11 8.13
N ASN A 47 22.54 -3.88 7.06
CA ASN A 47 23.94 -3.47 7.16
C ASN A 47 24.01 -1.96 6.84
N GLU A 48 24.52 -1.17 7.78
CA GLU A 48 24.55 0.29 7.64
C GLU A 48 25.34 0.78 6.43
N SER A 49 26.45 0.12 6.09
CA SER A 49 27.24 0.47 4.90
C SER A 49 26.46 0.22 3.62
N VAL A 50 25.77 -0.92 3.51
CA VAL A 50 24.94 -1.25 2.34
C VAL A 50 23.79 -0.25 2.21
N VAL A 51 23.11 0.08 3.32
CA VAL A 51 22.04 1.10 3.33
C VAL A 51 22.60 2.45 2.90
N ARG A 52 23.73 2.88 3.45
CA ARG A 52 24.37 4.16 3.11
C ARG A 52 24.64 4.25 1.61
N TYR A 53 25.23 3.22 1.00
CA TYR A 53 25.54 3.24 -0.43
C TYR A 53 24.30 3.13 -1.30
N ALA A 54 23.29 2.35 -0.89
CA ALA A 54 22.02 2.25 -1.62
C ALA A 54 21.27 3.60 -1.64
N LEU A 55 21.34 4.37 -0.56
CA LEU A 55 20.69 5.68 -0.45
C LEU A 55 21.55 6.85 -0.95
N ALA A 56 22.87 6.68 -1.15
CA ALA A 56 23.75 7.78 -1.55
C ALA A 56 23.36 8.45 -2.87
N GLY A 57 22.70 7.71 -3.77
CA GLY A 57 22.22 8.22 -5.05
C GLY A 57 20.74 8.60 -5.10
N THR A 58 19.97 8.42 -4.02
CA THR A 58 18.53 8.75 -4.05
C THR A 58 18.30 10.24 -3.81
N THR A 59 17.43 10.84 -4.62
CA THR A 59 16.95 12.21 -4.43
C THR A 59 15.70 12.28 -3.56
N GLN A 60 15.08 11.13 -3.26
CA GLN A 60 13.85 11.05 -2.51
C GLN A 60 14.12 10.88 -1.01
N PRO A 61 13.30 11.50 -0.13
CA PRO A 61 13.46 11.38 1.31
C PRO A 61 13.04 9.97 1.77
N ILE A 62 14.01 9.07 1.89
CA ILE A 62 13.81 7.68 2.33
C ILE A 62 14.59 7.42 3.62
N ALA A 63 13.91 6.82 4.60
CA ALA A 63 14.50 6.32 5.83
C ALA A 63 14.40 4.79 5.89
N VAL A 64 15.45 4.13 6.38
CA VAL A 64 15.48 2.66 6.57
C VAL A 64 15.77 2.35 8.03
N SER A 65 14.86 1.64 8.68
CA SER A 65 15.00 1.18 10.06
C SER A 65 14.82 -0.31 10.17
N ARG A 66 15.60 -0.93 11.05
CA ARG A 66 15.24 -2.24 11.58
C ARG A 66 14.04 -2.08 12.50
N TYR A 67 13.11 -3.03 12.45
CA TYR A 67 12.08 -3.16 13.48
C TYR A 67 12.50 -4.23 14.48
N ASP A 68 12.12 -4.03 15.74
CA ASP A 68 12.25 -5.03 16.78
C ASP A 68 10.87 -5.22 17.41
N LEU A 69 10.51 -6.48 17.63
CA LEU A 69 9.26 -6.85 18.32
C LEU A 69 9.63 -7.39 19.70
N SER A 70 9.05 -6.82 20.73
CA SER A 70 9.12 -7.38 22.08
C SER A 70 8.38 -8.72 22.14
N PRO A 71 8.68 -9.58 23.13
CA PRO A 71 7.95 -10.83 23.33
C PRO A 71 6.44 -10.63 23.52
N ALA A 72 6.04 -9.52 24.16
CA ALA A 72 4.64 -9.17 24.36
C ALA A 72 3.95 -8.83 23.03
N GLU A 73 4.62 -8.07 22.16
CA GLU A 73 4.10 -7.76 20.83
C GLU A 73 4.02 -9.01 19.95
N GLN A 74 5.03 -9.88 19.98
CA GLN A 74 4.99 -11.16 19.26
C GLN A 74 3.82 -12.05 19.73
N ALA A 75 3.58 -12.11 21.04
CA ALA A 75 2.48 -12.90 21.59
C ALA A 75 1.10 -12.30 21.26
N ALA A 76 1.01 -11.00 20.98
CA ALA A 76 -0.22 -10.32 20.60
C ALA A 76 -0.56 -10.46 19.11
N LEU A 77 0.39 -10.91 18.27
CA LEU A 77 0.13 -11.11 16.84
C LEU A 77 -0.84 -12.28 16.61
N PRO A 78 -1.82 -12.14 15.72
CA PRO A 78 -2.75 -13.22 15.40
C PRO A 78 -2.02 -14.38 14.73
N ALA A 79 -2.50 -15.61 14.96
CA ALA A 79 -2.08 -16.77 14.18
C ALA A 79 -2.45 -16.61 12.70
N GLU A 80 -1.68 -17.24 11.82
CA GLU A 80 -1.85 -17.16 10.35
C GLU A 80 -3.27 -17.49 9.88
N ASP A 81 -3.88 -18.54 10.44
CA ASP A 81 -5.25 -18.94 10.11
C ASP A 81 -6.28 -17.88 10.49
N ALA A 82 -6.06 -17.17 11.60
CA ALA A 82 -6.96 -16.09 12.03
C ALA A 82 -6.87 -14.91 11.07
N LEU A 83 -5.66 -14.58 10.59
CA LEU A 83 -5.46 -13.53 9.59
C LEU A 83 -6.09 -13.89 8.24
N THR A 84 -5.87 -15.12 7.78
CA THR A 84 -6.44 -15.62 6.52
C THR A 84 -7.97 -15.55 6.54
N ARG A 85 -8.60 -15.94 7.65
CA ARG A 85 -10.05 -15.82 7.82
C ARG A 85 -10.54 -14.37 7.83
N ALA A 86 -9.84 -13.49 8.54
CA ALA A 86 -10.23 -12.08 8.61
C ALA A 86 -10.21 -11.41 7.23
N VAL A 87 -9.16 -11.64 6.44
CA VAL A 87 -9.04 -11.10 5.08
C VAL A 87 -10.13 -11.68 4.16
N ALA A 88 -10.42 -12.98 4.26
CA ALA A 88 -11.48 -13.60 3.46
C ALA A 88 -12.87 -12.97 3.72
N LEU A 89 -13.20 -12.72 4.99
CA LEU A 89 -14.47 -12.08 5.38
C LEU A 89 -14.59 -10.64 4.83
N GLU A 90 -13.50 -9.87 4.80
CA GLU A 90 -13.52 -8.51 4.23
C GLU A 90 -13.64 -8.51 2.70
N LEU A 91 -13.06 -9.50 2.00
CA LEU A 91 -13.12 -9.60 0.55
C LEU A 91 -14.52 -10.00 0.03
N ASP A 92 -15.27 -10.79 0.80
CA ASP A 92 -16.62 -11.22 0.42
C ASP A 92 -17.65 -10.07 0.44
N ASP A 93 -17.41 -9.01 1.24
CA ASP A 93 -18.27 -7.82 1.36
C ASP A 93 -18.11 -6.84 0.16
N HIS A 94 -17.13 -7.07 -0.72
CA HIS A 94 -16.91 -6.28 -1.94
C HIS A 94 -17.45 -6.94 -3.22
N THR A 95 -18.53 -7.72 -3.12
CA THR A 95 -19.27 -8.12 -4.33
C THR A 95 -19.93 -6.89 -4.95
N PRO A 96 -19.53 -6.42 -6.15
CA PRO A 96 -20.19 -5.29 -6.79
C PRO A 96 -21.66 -5.67 -7.04
N GLN A 97 -22.57 -4.89 -6.46
CA GLN A 97 -23.99 -4.96 -6.82
C GLN A 97 -24.09 -4.82 -8.35
N SER A 98 -24.56 -5.88 -8.99
CA SER A 98 -24.77 -5.93 -10.42
C SER A 98 -25.73 -4.83 -10.82
N THR A 99 -25.22 -3.81 -11.53
CA THR A 99 -26.01 -2.81 -12.23
C THR A 99 -27.05 -3.53 -13.10
N GLN A 100 -28.33 -3.39 -12.76
CA GLN A 100 -29.43 -3.90 -13.58
C GLN A 100 -29.35 -3.29 -14.99
N PRO A 101 -29.53 -4.09 -16.06
CA PRO A 101 -29.47 -3.56 -17.41
C PRO A 101 -30.67 -2.65 -17.64
N HIS A 102 -30.35 -1.42 -18.06
CA HIS A 102 -31.28 -0.39 -18.51
C HIS A 102 -32.24 -1.00 -19.54
N ARG A 103 -33.52 -1.17 -19.18
CA ARG A 103 -34.56 -1.56 -20.14
C ARG A 103 -34.75 -0.41 -21.13
N GLU A 104 -34.23 -0.58 -22.35
CA GLU A 104 -34.63 0.20 -23.52
C GLU A 104 -36.15 0.01 -23.73
N HIS A 105 -36.91 1.08 -23.57
CA HIS A 105 -38.28 1.16 -24.08
C HIS A 105 -38.23 2.00 -25.36
N SER A 106 -38.00 1.35 -26.49
CA SER A 106 -38.30 1.91 -27.80
C SER A 106 -39.75 1.57 -28.17
N SER A 107 -40.46 2.62 -28.60
CA SER A 107 -41.65 2.59 -29.46
C SER A 107 -42.96 2.02 -28.90
N ARG A 108 -43.93 2.92 -28.64
CA ARG A 108 -45.25 2.80 -29.26
C ARG A 108 -45.79 4.16 -29.74
N ARG A 109 -45.98 4.20 -31.05
CA ARG A 109 -46.79 5.12 -31.87
C ARG A 109 -48.13 5.47 -31.23
N GLY A 110 -48.62 6.67 -31.55
CA GLY A 110 -50.06 6.92 -31.72
C GLY A 110 -50.60 8.16 -31.01
N SER A 111 -50.25 9.37 -31.46
CA SER A 111 -51.06 10.56 -31.17
C SER A 111 -52.18 10.64 -32.21
N GLY A 112 -53.41 10.47 -31.75
CA GLY A 112 -54.63 10.61 -32.54
C GLY A 112 -55.70 11.29 -31.69
N ARG A 113 -56.14 12.45 -32.21
CA ARG A 113 -57.31 13.26 -31.84
C ARG A 113 -57.18 14.19 -30.64
#